data_AF-A0A961GLN4-F1
#
_entry.id   AF-A0A961GLN4-F1
#
_cell.length_a   1.000
_cell.length_b   1.000
_cell.length_c   1.000
_cell.angle_alpha   90.00
_cell.angle_beta   90.00
_cell.angle_gamma   90.00
#
_symmetry.space_group_name_H-M   'P 1'
#
loop_
_entity.id
_entity.type
_entity.pdbx_description
1 polymer ?
#
loop_
_entity_poly.entity_id
_entity_poly.type
_entity_poly.pdbx_seq_one_letter_code
_entity_poly.pdbx_strand_id
1 'polypeptide(L)'
;DDGAGMTGHSFGGWTTLQTAGRDDRIVAAVPLAPAGGITERSFGPAVSMADLLDLSWSRSVPTLMIVADEDAVLPIDGMRDLLGRGASIERMVVIGNADHFHFCDGAEMVHDMMAPMMAGQTKPSSEFVPGAHAYDVTNGLGLAH
;
A
#
# COMPACT_ATOMS: atom_id res chain seq x y z
N ASP A 1 9.57 -23.06 12.86
CA ASP A 1 8.76 -23.40 11.68
C ASP A 1 9.03 -22.40 10.58
N ASP A 2 9.27 -22.91 9.37
CA ASP A 2 9.60 -22.10 8.18
C ASP A 2 8.35 -21.34 7.72
N GLY A 3 8.21 -20.10 8.18
CA GLY A 3 7.18 -19.16 7.72
C GLY A 3 7.68 -18.27 6.59
N ALA A 4 6.76 -17.65 5.86
CA ALA A 4 7.07 -16.67 4.83
C ALA A 4 6.57 -15.26 5.20
N GLY A 5 7.36 -14.25 4.86
CA GLY A 5 6.87 -12.88 4.75
C GLY A 5 6.12 -12.68 3.43
N MET A 6 5.09 -11.84 3.44
CA MET A 6 4.34 -11.50 2.22
C MET A 6 4.31 -9.99 2.00
N THR A 7 4.51 -9.58 0.75
CA THR A 7 4.40 -8.20 0.31
C THR A 7 3.74 -8.15 -1.06
N GLY A 8 3.19 -6.98 -1.39
CA GLY A 8 2.60 -6.69 -2.68
C GLY A 8 2.20 -5.22 -2.75
N HIS A 9 2.20 -4.68 -3.96
CA HIS A 9 1.84 -3.29 -4.23
C HIS A 9 0.38 -3.17 -4.68
N SER A 10 -0.32 -2.12 -4.24
CA SER A 10 -1.67 -1.78 -4.71
C SER A 10 -2.68 -2.92 -4.48
N PHE A 11 -3.25 -3.49 -5.54
CA PHE A 11 -4.07 -4.71 -5.44
C PHE A 11 -3.31 -5.88 -4.80
N GLY A 12 -2.01 -6.02 -5.07
CA GLY A 12 -1.16 -7.00 -4.40
C GLY A 12 -0.99 -6.72 -2.90
N GLY A 13 -1.04 -5.46 -2.48
CA GLY A 13 -1.07 -5.07 -1.06
C GLY A 13 -2.38 -5.47 -0.39
N TRP A 14 -3.50 -5.28 -1.08
CA TRP A 14 -4.81 -5.80 -0.63
C TRP A 14 -4.78 -7.34 -0.52
N THR A 15 -4.21 -8.04 -1.51
CA THR A 15 -4.05 -9.49 -1.46
C THR A 15 -3.15 -9.92 -0.29
N THR A 16 -2.09 -9.17 -0.02
CA THR A 16 -1.19 -9.40 1.12
C THR A 16 -1.96 -9.34 2.44
N LEU A 17 -2.76 -8.29 2.65
CA LEU A 17 -3.62 -8.18 3.83
C LEU A 17 -4.64 -9.33 3.90
N GLN A 18 -5.32 -9.63 2.80
CA GLN A 18 -6.33 -10.68 2.76
C GLN A 18 -5.75 -12.07 3.07
N THR A 19 -4.54 -12.37 2.58
CA THR A 19 -3.86 -13.66 2.78
C THR A 19 -3.23 -13.75 4.17
N ALA A 20 -2.67 -12.67 4.70
CA ALA A 20 -2.08 -12.64 6.04
C ALA A 20 -3.09 -13.10 7.11
N GLY A 21 -4.35 -12.68 7.03
CA GLY A 21 -5.38 -13.14 7.96
C GLY A 21 -5.81 -14.61 7.83
N ARG A 22 -5.48 -15.28 6.72
CA ARG A 22 -6.07 -16.58 6.33
C ARG A 22 -5.10 -17.74 6.23
N ASP A 23 -3.84 -17.47 5.93
CA ASP A 23 -2.83 -18.51 5.72
C ASP A 23 -1.78 -18.46 6.82
N ASP A 24 -1.81 -19.47 7.70
CA ASP A 24 -0.93 -19.56 8.87
C ASP A 24 0.56 -19.67 8.51
N ARG A 25 0.90 -19.93 7.25
CA ARG A 25 2.29 -19.91 6.76
C ARG A 25 2.83 -18.49 6.61
N ILE A 26 1.96 -17.49 6.51
CA ILE A 26 2.37 -16.08 6.45
C ILE A 26 2.63 -15.60 7.87
N VAL A 27 3.87 -15.24 8.16
CA VAL A 27 4.30 -14.86 9.53
C VAL A 27 4.62 -13.38 9.66
N ALA A 28 4.71 -12.65 8.54
CA ALA A 28 4.87 -11.20 8.50
C ALA A 28 4.26 -10.65 7.20
N ALA A 29 3.79 -9.41 7.23
CA ALA A 29 3.20 -8.75 6.06
C ALA A 29 3.73 -7.32 5.88
N VAL A 30 4.13 -6.98 4.66
CA VAL A 30 4.57 -5.63 4.26
C VAL A 30 3.80 -5.14 3.03
N PRO A 31 2.49 -4.87 3.13
CA PRO A 31 1.72 -4.31 2.00
C PRO A 31 2.21 -2.90 1.62
N LEU A 32 2.41 -2.67 0.32
CA LEU A 32 2.88 -1.41 -0.25
C LEU A 32 1.72 -0.67 -0.93
N ALA A 33 1.41 0.55 -0.48
CA ALA A 33 0.25 1.34 -0.93
C ALA A 33 -1.01 0.46 -1.19
N PRO A 34 -1.49 -0.30 -0.20
CA PRO A 34 -2.52 -1.31 -0.42
C PRO A 34 -3.88 -0.71 -0.83
N ALA A 35 -4.56 -1.35 -1.77
CA ALA A 35 -5.96 -1.05 -2.04
C ALA A 35 -6.89 -1.47 -0.88
N GLY A 36 -8.14 -1.03 -0.92
CA GLY A 36 -9.17 -1.39 0.06
C GLY A 36 -9.35 -0.39 1.21
N GLY A 37 -8.73 0.79 1.14
CA GLY A 37 -9.03 1.92 2.01
C GLY A 37 -10.32 2.66 1.61
N ILE A 38 -11.04 3.17 2.60
CA ILE A 38 -12.24 3.99 2.41
C ILE A 38 -11.84 5.47 2.31
N THR A 39 -12.34 6.14 1.28
CA THR A 39 -12.18 7.59 1.04
C THR A 39 -13.54 8.23 0.75
N GLU A 40 -13.63 9.56 0.73
CA GLU A 40 -14.86 10.26 0.30
C GLU A 40 -15.30 9.89 -1.13
N ARG A 41 -14.37 9.44 -1.97
CA ARG A 41 -14.65 8.98 -3.34
C ARG A 41 -15.10 7.52 -3.41
N SER A 42 -15.03 6.77 -2.30
CA SER A 42 -15.36 5.34 -2.25
C SER A 42 -16.86 5.06 -2.24
N PHE A 43 -17.72 6.09 -2.19
CA PHE A 43 -19.17 5.92 -2.17
C PHE A 43 -19.76 5.82 -3.59
N GLY A 44 -20.01 4.57 -4.02
CA GLY A 44 -20.77 4.23 -5.22
C GLY A 44 -21.60 2.96 -5.00
N PRO A 45 -22.55 2.61 -5.89
CA PRO A 45 -23.48 1.48 -5.70
C PRO A 45 -22.85 0.09 -5.88
N ALA A 46 -21.53 0.00 -6.11
CA ALA A 46 -20.80 -1.25 -6.30
C ALA A 46 -20.10 -1.67 -5.00
N VAL A 47 -19.99 -2.99 -4.76
CA VAL A 47 -19.19 -3.53 -3.65
C VAL A 47 -17.75 -3.06 -3.83
N SER A 48 -17.23 -2.33 -2.84
CA SER A 48 -15.88 -1.79 -2.88
C SER A 48 -14.87 -2.85 -2.45
N MET A 49 -13.61 -2.70 -2.86
CA MET A 49 -12.53 -3.53 -2.32
C MET A 49 -12.39 -3.43 -0.80
N ALA A 50 -12.83 -2.32 -0.21
CA ALA A 50 -12.83 -2.11 1.23
C ALA A 50 -13.86 -3.03 1.93
N ASP A 51 -15.02 -3.24 1.32
CA ASP A 51 -16.09 -4.10 1.87
C ASP A 51 -15.70 -5.59 1.84
N LEU A 52 -14.83 -5.98 0.90
CA LEU A 52 -14.35 -7.36 0.75
C LEU A 52 -13.10 -7.66 1.58
N LEU A 53 -12.45 -6.62 2.10
CA LEU A 53 -11.22 -6.75 2.87
C LEU A 53 -11.56 -7.15 4.31
N ASP A 54 -11.12 -8.34 4.70
CA ASP A 54 -11.27 -8.81 6.08
C ASP A 54 -10.00 -8.52 6.87
N LEU A 55 -10.12 -7.64 7.86
CA LEU A 55 -9.06 -7.28 8.81
C LEU A 55 -9.34 -7.79 10.23
N SER A 56 -10.40 -8.60 10.41
CA SER A 56 -10.84 -9.13 11.71
C SER A 56 -10.09 -10.42 12.10
N TRP A 57 -8.77 -10.40 11.94
CA TRP A 57 -7.94 -11.59 12.11
C TRP A 57 -7.95 -12.08 13.56
N SER A 58 -8.15 -13.38 13.75
CA SER A 58 -8.11 -14.02 15.07
C SER A 58 -6.68 -14.19 15.62
N ARG A 59 -5.67 -13.99 14.77
CA ARG A 59 -4.24 -14.11 15.08
C ARG A 59 -3.52 -12.79 14.82
N SER A 60 -2.46 -12.55 15.58
CA SER A 60 -1.56 -11.41 15.36
C SER A 60 -0.53 -11.77 14.30
N VAL A 61 -0.48 -10.99 13.21
CA VAL A 61 0.55 -11.07 12.18
C VAL A 61 1.25 -9.72 12.13
N PRO A 62 2.56 -9.64 12.46
CA PRO A 62 3.31 -8.40 12.35
C PRO A 62 3.13 -7.78 10.96
N THR A 63 2.47 -6.62 10.91
CA THR A 63 2.09 -5.98 9.65
C THR A 63 2.58 -4.53 9.62
N LEU A 64 3.38 -4.22 8.61
CA LEU A 64 3.90 -2.88 8.33
C LEU A 64 3.38 -2.39 6.98
N MET A 65 2.57 -1.33 6.96
CA MET A 65 2.24 -0.65 5.71
C MET A 65 3.34 0.34 5.34
N ILE A 66 3.76 0.33 4.07
CA ILE A 66 4.60 1.39 3.49
C ILE A 66 3.78 2.08 2.41
N VAL A 67 3.58 3.39 2.54
CA VAL A 67 2.65 4.16 1.69
C VAL A 67 3.27 5.48 1.25
N ALA A 68 2.62 6.16 0.33
CA ALA A 68 3.03 7.45 -0.24
C ALA A 68 2.03 8.54 0.17
N ASP A 69 2.50 9.75 0.49
CA ASP A 69 1.64 10.87 0.91
C ASP A 69 0.89 11.54 -0.26
N GLU A 70 1.48 11.54 -1.45
CA GLU A 70 0.95 12.17 -2.67
C GLU A 70 0.41 11.12 -3.66
N ASP A 71 -0.04 9.97 -3.15
CA ASP A 71 -0.68 8.92 -3.92
C ASP A 71 -2.07 9.37 -4.44
N ALA A 72 -2.13 9.75 -5.72
CA ALA A 72 -3.39 10.17 -6.36
C ALA A 72 -4.32 8.99 -6.73
N VAL A 73 -3.81 7.76 -6.75
CA VAL A 73 -4.58 6.56 -7.11
C VAL A 73 -5.31 6.02 -5.89
N LEU A 74 -4.59 5.89 -4.77
CA LEU A 74 -5.06 5.44 -3.48
C LEU A 74 -4.68 6.48 -2.41
N PRO A 75 -5.50 7.53 -2.22
CA PRO A 75 -5.16 8.65 -1.34
C PRO A 75 -4.83 8.25 0.09
N ILE A 76 -3.99 9.05 0.74
CA ILE A 76 -3.49 8.81 2.11
C ILE A 76 -4.61 8.60 3.15
N ASP A 77 -5.77 9.21 2.97
CA ASP A 77 -6.91 9.01 3.86
C ASP A 77 -7.45 7.59 3.82
N GLY A 78 -7.37 6.91 2.67
CA GLY A 78 -7.66 5.48 2.55
C GLY A 78 -6.64 4.62 3.29
N MET A 79 -5.37 5.01 3.30
CA MET A 79 -4.33 4.31 4.08
C MET A 79 -4.56 4.49 5.58
N ARG A 80 -4.97 5.69 6.01
CA ARG A 80 -5.34 5.98 7.40
C ARG A 80 -6.57 5.20 7.84
N ASP A 81 -7.56 5.04 6.96
CA ASP A 81 -8.72 4.17 7.19
C ASP A 81 -8.29 2.71 7.40
N LEU A 82 -7.42 2.17 6.53
CA LEU A 82 -6.89 0.81 6.70
C LEU A 82 -6.20 0.63 8.05
N LEU A 83 -5.32 1.57 8.43
CA LEU A 83 -4.65 1.56 9.72
C LEU A 83 -5.65 1.62 10.89
N GLY A 84 -6.73 2.38 10.76
CA GLY A 84 -7.77 2.53 11.79
C GLY A 84 -8.68 1.30 11.93
N ARG A 85 -9.00 0.60 10.84
CA ARG A 85 -9.84 -0.61 10.85
C ARG A 85 -9.06 -1.88 11.17
N GLY A 86 -7.78 -1.94 10.80
CA GLY A 86 -6.94 -3.11 10.97
C GLY A 86 -6.24 -3.14 12.30
N ALA A 87 -6.85 -3.75 13.32
CA ALA A 87 -6.22 -3.92 14.64
C ALA A 87 -4.87 -4.69 14.58
N SER A 88 -4.63 -5.46 13.51
CA SER A 88 -3.38 -6.19 13.27
C SER A 88 -2.33 -5.38 12.48
N ILE A 89 -2.69 -4.21 11.96
CA ILE A 89 -1.75 -3.31 11.27
C ILE A 89 -1.09 -2.43 12.33
N GLU A 90 0.11 -2.85 12.76
CA GLU A 90 0.79 -2.23 13.90
C GLU A 90 1.38 -0.87 13.55
N ARG A 91 1.89 -0.73 12.32
CA ARG A 91 2.66 0.43 11.88
C ARG A 91 2.38 0.78 10.44
N MET A 92 2.46 2.09 10.17
CA MET A 92 2.45 2.65 8.82
C MET A 92 3.63 3.62 8.70
N VAL A 93 4.43 3.45 7.66
CA VAL A 93 5.48 4.38 7.26
C VAL A 93 5.03 5.09 6.00
N VAL A 94 5.11 6.41 6.01
CA VAL A 94 4.74 7.26 4.88
C VAL A 94 6.03 7.80 4.25
N ILE A 95 6.23 7.50 2.97
CA ILE A 95 7.27 8.10 2.16
C ILE A 95 6.76 9.48 1.73
N GLY A 96 7.43 10.53 2.19
CA GLY A 96 7.07 11.91 1.88
C GLY A 96 7.48 12.30 0.47
N ASN A 97 6.66 13.13 -0.18
CA ASN A 97 6.84 13.56 -1.56
C ASN A 97 6.97 12.38 -2.55
N ALA A 98 6.21 11.32 -2.33
CA ALA A 98 6.16 10.14 -3.19
C ALA A 98 4.73 9.85 -3.64
N ASP A 99 4.57 9.12 -4.73
CA ASP A 99 3.26 8.75 -5.29
C ASP A 99 3.07 7.23 -5.40
N HIS A 100 1.95 6.81 -6.00
CA HIS A 100 1.58 5.41 -6.14
C HIS A 100 2.64 4.55 -6.84
N PHE A 101 3.42 5.13 -7.75
CA PHE A 101 4.34 4.40 -8.64
C PHE A 101 5.75 4.30 -8.07
N HIS A 102 6.04 4.93 -6.92
CA HIS A 102 7.32 4.82 -6.21
C HIS A 102 7.62 3.40 -5.70
N PHE A 103 6.67 2.49 -5.79
CA PHE A 103 6.82 1.06 -5.47
C PHE A 103 7.05 0.19 -6.71
N CYS A 104 7.11 0.78 -7.91
CA CYS A 104 7.39 0.09 -9.16
C CYS A 104 8.85 0.27 -9.58
N ASP A 105 9.41 -0.70 -10.30
CA ASP A 105 10.68 -0.52 -11.01
C ASP A 105 10.55 0.58 -12.06
N GLY A 106 11.50 1.52 -12.08
CA GLY A 106 11.45 2.69 -12.95
C GLY A 106 10.27 3.61 -12.62
N ALA A 107 10.15 4.00 -11.34
CA ALA A 107 9.03 4.77 -10.81
C ALA A 107 8.65 5.99 -11.66
N GLU A 108 9.65 6.78 -12.07
CA GLU A 108 9.46 7.97 -12.89
C GLU A 108 8.88 7.64 -14.27
N MET A 109 9.40 6.58 -14.91
CA MET A 109 8.90 6.12 -16.21
C MET A 109 7.45 5.62 -16.11
N VAL A 110 7.13 4.86 -15.06
CA VAL A 110 5.77 4.35 -14.83
C VAL A 110 4.81 5.49 -14.52
N HIS A 111 5.22 6.44 -13.68
CA HIS A 111 4.48 7.65 -13.40
C HIS A 111 4.15 8.40 -14.70
N ASP A 112 5.16 8.70 -15.52
CA ASP A 112 5.00 9.49 -16.75
C ASP A 112 4.06 8.79 -17.74
N MET A 113 4.10 7.46 -17.80
CA MET A 113 3.19 6.65 -18.60
C MET A 113 1.74 6.75 -18.11
N MET A 114 1.53 6.81 -16.79
CA MET A 114 0.20 6.81 -16.17
C MET A 114 -0.38 8.21 -15.97
N ALA A 115 0.45 9.26 -15.96
CA ALA A 115 0.05 10.65 -15.74
C ALA A 115 -1.09 11.12 -16.66
N PRO A 116 -1.12 10.79 -17.97
CA PRO A 116 -2.24 11.15 -18.84
C PRO A 116 -3.58 10.53 -18.40
N MET A 117 -3.56 9.34 -17.80
CA MET A 117 -4.76 8.65 -17.31
C MET A 117 -5.27 9.23 -15.98
N MET A 118 -4.41 9.92 -15.23
CA MET A 118 -4.77 10.59 -13.97
C MET A 118 -5.32 12.02 -14.16
N ALA A 119 -5.54 12.45 -15.40
CA ALA A 119 -6.20 13.71 -15.77
C ALA A 119 -5.64 14.96 -15.06
N GLY A 120 -4.32 15.02 -14.83
CA GLY A 120 -3.65 16.16 -14.18
C GLY A 120 -3.83 16.24 -12.66
N GLN A 121 -4.27 15.16 -12.00
CA GLN A 121 -4.33 15.07 -10.53
C GLN A 121 -2.95 14.86 -9.88
N THR A 122 -1.88 14.93 -10.66
CA THR A 122 -0.51 14.72 -10.19
C THR A 122 0.45 15.72 -10.81
N LYS A 123 1.53 16.02 -10.10
CA LYS A 123 2.66 16.82 -10.60
C LYS A 123 3.58 15.94 -11.46
N PRO A 124 4.49 16.51 -12.27
CA PRO A 124 5.46 15.72 -13.03
C PRO A 124 6.33 14.83 -12.13
N SER A 125 6.77 13.67 -12.66
CA SER A 125 7.66 12.74 -11.95
C SER A 125 8.90 13.42 -11.35
N SER A 126 9.47 14.40 -12.06
CA SER A 126 10.65 15.16 -11.64
C SER A 126 10.45 16.03 -10.38
N GLU A 127 9.21 16.25 -9.94
CA GLU A 127 8.89 17.00 -8.72
C GLU A 127 8.68 16.11 -7.50
N PHE A 128 8.65 14.79 -7.66
CA PHE A 128 8.66 13.83 -6.57
C PHE A 128 10.08 13.54 -6.06
N VAL A 129 10.17 12.84 -4.94
CA VAL A 129 11.42 12.22 -4.50
C VAL A 129 11.91 11.24 -5.58
N PRO A 130 13.22 11.07 -5.81
CA PRO A 130 13.68 10.03 -6.73
C PRO A 130 13.15 8.65 -6.32
N GLY A 131 12.70 7.85 -7.30
CA GLY A 131 12.18 6.50 -7.07
C GLY A 131 13.18 5.61 -6.35
N ALA A 132 14.48 5.80 -6.61
CA ALA A 132 15.57 5.14 -5.91
C ALA A 132 15.48 5.25 -4.37
N HIS A 133 15.05 6.40 -3.84
CA HIS A 133 14.92 6.57 -2.40
C HIS A 133 13.74 5.76 -1.83
N ALA A 134 12.67 5.60 -2.60
CA ALA A 134 11.56 4.74 -2.20
C ALA A 134 11.96 3.26 -2.19
N TYR A 135 12.88 2.84 -3.07
CA TYR A 135 13.46 1.49 -3.06
C TYR A 135 14.30 1.26 -1.81
N ASP A 136 15.12 2.23 -1.39
CA ASP A 136 15.91 2.10 -0.16
C ASP A 136 15.03 1.90 1.06
N VAL A 137 13.93 2.67 1.16
CA VAL A 137 12.95 2.52 2.25
C VAL A 137 12.25 1.17 2.18
N THR A 138 11.74 0.79 1.00
CA THR A 138 10.97 -0.44 0.80
C THR A 138 11.84 -1.68 1.07
N ASN A 139 13.06 -1.72 0.53
CA ASN A 139 13.99 -2.82 0.73
C ASN A 139 14.51 -2.86 2.17
N GLY A 140 14.89 -1.70 2.72
CA GLY A 140 15.43 -1.62 4.07
C GLY A 140 14.41 -2.05 5.13
N LEU A 141 13.21 -1.46 5.10
CA LEU A 141 12.16 -1.79 6.06
C LEU A 141 11.52 -3.15 5.77
N GLY A 142 11.33 -3.50 4.50
CA GLY A 142 10.73 -4.77 4.11
C GLY A 142 11.57 -5.98 4.47
N LEU A 143 12.91 -5.86 4.43
CA LEU A 143 13.81 -6.94 4.86
C LEU A 143 14.03 -6.98 6.38
N ALA A 144 13.92 -5.84 7.05
CA ALA A 144 14.12 -5.75 8.50
C ALA A 144 12.89 -6.12 9.33
N HIS A 145 11.70 -6.10 8.70
CA HIS A 145 10.42 -6.46 9.31
C HIS A 145 10.16 -7.96 9.23
#